data_AF-A0A922LN12-F1
#
_entry.id   AF-A0A922LN12-F1
#
_cell.length_a   1.000
_cell.length_b   1.000
_cell.length_c   1.000
_cell.angle_alpha   90.00
_cell.angle_beta   90.00
_cell.angle_gamma   90.00
#
_symmetry.space_group_name_H-M   'P 1'
#
loop_
_entity.id
_entity.type
_entity.pdbx_description
1 polymer ?
#
loop_
_entity_poly.entity_id
_entity_poly.type
_entity_poly.pdbx_seq_one_letter_code
_entity_poly.pdbx_strand_id
1 'polypeptide(L)'
;MLKWSKDKKDEQPTDWPKYAEHLEHCVDDVRRVASDVHRGLVQNVLVSKKNKKYPEYVLSTILKESVDKPNTDDRLFVCVTREASKTLLTLSTYHRDHENRVERQIVEPLNRLTEETCVNITKGRRNLQKCLTDVRNARGQLQKTMQCIQTNTNSSYPGSCNPSVTIDAVNRISQAQHQLEEKKSELESSKEQLLRDLYSFAAEEENYSRLILKYFELQENYLSDSLQLVQKVISDISQTIRLQKCLTTFGRHLPDHLAETKRSIAYVLDVCINYLNQESIMQEEIHERRIFFPIISHQVLQL
;
A
#
# COMPACT_ATOMS: atom_id res chain seq x y z
N MET A 1 37.26 46.89 -30.46
CA MET A 1 35.93 46.92 -29.83
C MET A 1 35.17 45.67 -30.26
N LEU A 2 35.39 44.51 -29.60
CA LEU A 2 34.61 43.30 -29.85
C LEU A 2 33.55 43.20 -28.75
N LYS A 3 32.29 43.43 -29.12
CA LYS A 3 31.13 43.22 -28.25
C LYS A 3 30.95 41.71 -28.05
N TRP A 4 31.21 41.22 -26.84
CA TRP A 4 30.73 39.91 -26.43
C TRP A 4 29.25 40.05 -26.09
N SER A 5 28.41 39.55 -27.00
CA SER A 5 26.97 39.46 -26.77
C SER A 5 26.68 38.51 -25.61
N LYS A 6 25.77 38.98 -24.77
CA LYS A 6 25.28 38.38 -23.54
C LYS A 6 24.26 37.30 -23.92
N ASP A 7 24.71 36.08 -24.19
CA ASP A 7 23.82 34.93 -24.33
C ASP A 7 23.66 34.21 -22.99
N LYS A 8 22.54 34.51 -22.33
CA LYS A 8 22.01 33.77 -21.18
C LYS A 8 20.96 32.78 -21.69
N LYS A 9 21.38 31.81 -22.49
CA LYS A 9 20.59 30.59 -22.77
C LYS A 9 21.52 29.39 -22.64
N ASP A 10 21.25 28.61 -21.61
CA ASP A 10 21.51 27.18 -21.49
C ASP A 10 22.66 26.65 -22.36
N GLU A 11 23.89 26.77 -21.86
CA GLU A 11 25.02 26.08 -22.46
C GLU A 11 24.96 24.59 -22.08
N GLN A 12 24.04 23.85 -22.69
CA GLN A 12 24.22 22.42 -22.89
C GLN A 12 25.45 22.18 -23.78
N PRO A 13 26.12 21.01 -23.68
CA PRO A 13 27.16 20.62 -24.63
C PRO A 13 26.67 20.80 -26.07
N THR A 14 27.49 21.33 -26.97
CA THR A 14 27.10 21.65 -28.36
C THR A 14 26.53 20.44 -29.14
N ASP A 15 26.85 19.22 -28.67
CA ASP A 15 26.36 17.93 -29.19
C ASP A 15 25.48 17.17 -28.15
N TRP A 16 24.62 17.86 -27.40
CA TRP A 16 23.65 17.20 -26.51
C TRP A 16 22.45 16.65 -27.32
N PRO A 17 22.07 15.37 -27.19
CA PRO A 17 20.95 14.82 -27.95
C PRO A 17 19.62 15.46 -27.55
N LYS A 18 18.81 15.92 -28.53
CA LYS A 18 17.46 16.46 -28.29
C LYS A 18 16.56 15.51 -27.50
N TYR A 19 16.71 14.21 -27.71
CA TYR A 19 15.97 13.20 -26.97
C TYR A 19 16.38 13.15 -25.49
N ALA A 20 17.66 13.34 -25.17
CA ALA A 20 18.13 13.42 -23.79
C ALA A 20 17.59 14.66 -23.06
N GLU A 21 17.51 15.81 -23.75
CA GLU A 21 16.86 17.02 -23.20
C GLU A 21 15.37 16.79 -22.89
N HIS A 22 14.65 16.09 -23.77
CA HIS A 22 13.26 15.70 -23.50
C HIS A 22 13.16 14.77 -22.28
N LEU A 23 14.04 13.77 -22.18
CA LEU A 23 14.06 12.85 -21.04
C LEU A 23 14.33 13.56 -19.72
N GLU A 24 15.17 14.60 -19.68
CA GLU A 24 15.39 15.39 -18.47
C GLU A 24 14.09 16.01 -17.93
N HIS A 25 13.23 16.54 -18.82
CA HIS A 25 11.93 17.07 -18.41
C HIS A 25 10.98 15.96 -17.94
N CYS A 26 10.95 14.83 -18.66
CA CYS A 26 10.14 13.68 -18.29
C CYS A 26 10.53 13.14 -16.90
N VAL A 27 11.81 13.14 -16.53
CA VAL A 27 12.28 12.72 -15.20
C VAL A 27 11.68 13.60 -14.10
N ASP A 28 11.61 14.92 -14.30
CA ASP A 28 11.04 15.85 -13.31
C ASP A 28 9.52 15.62 -13.14
N ASP A 29 8.79 15.38 -14.24
CA ASP A 29 7.36 15.04 -14.22
C ASP A 29 7.09 13.69 -13.56
N VAL A 30 7.81 12.64 -13.97
CA VAL A 30 7.67 11.29 -13.41
C VAL A 30 7.99 11.31 -11.92
N ARG A 31 9.04 12.02 -11.50
CA ARG A 31 9.36 12.17 -10.09
C ARG A 31 8.20 12.79 -9.32
N ARG A 32 7.64 13.90 -9.81
CA ARG A 32 6.50 14.57 -9.16
C ARG A 32 5.30 13.64 -9.03
N VAL A 33 4.90 13.00 -10.12
CA VAL A 33 3.75 12.07 -10.14
C VAL A 33 4.00 10.89 -9.20
N ALA A 34 5.17 10.25 -9.28
CA ALA A 34 5.53 9.13 -8.41
C ALA A 34 5.55 9.52 -6.93
N SER A 35 6.06 10.72 -6.60
CA SER A 35 6.05 11.24 -5.22
C SER A 35 4.62 11.50 -4.71
N ASP A 36 3.73 12.02 -5.54
CA ASP A 36 2.34 12.25 -5.18
C ASP A 36 1.58 10.93 -4.97
N VAL A 37 1.80 9.95 -5.84
CA VAL A 37 1.23 8.60 -5.70
C VAL A 37 1.76 7.92 -4.44
N HIS A 38 3.08 7.91 -4.24
CA HIS A 38 3.72 7.35 -3.05
C HIS A 38 3.13 7.94 -1.77
N ARG A 39 3.05 9.29 -1.69
CA ARG A 39 2.46 9.98 -0.53
C ARG A 39 1.00 9.62 -0.35
N GLY A 40 0.21 9.57 -1.42
CA GLY A 40 -1.19 9.19 -1.41
C GLY A 40 -1.40 7.77 -0.84
N LEU A 41 -0.61 6.80 -1.30
CA LEU A 41 -0.67 5.42 -0.83
C LEU A 41 -0.28 5.30 0.65
N VAL A 42 0.83 5.92 1.07
CA VAL A 42 1.26 5.90 2.48
C VAL A 42 0.24 6.55 3.40
N GLN A 43 -0.40 7.64 2.96
CA GLN A 43 -1.35 8.36 3.81
C GLN A 43 -2.73 7.72 3.88
N ASN A 44 -3.18 7.07 2.80
CA ASN A 44 -4.59 6.66 2.68
C ASN A 44 -4.79 5.15 2.55
N VAL A 45 -3.77 4.40 2.15
CA VAL A 45 -3.87 2.94 1.96
C VAL A 45 -3.15 2.18 3.06
N LEU A 46 -2.01 2.68 3.56
CA LEU A 46 -1.24 2.01 4.63
C LEU A 46 -1.70 2.49 6.03
N VAL A 47 -2.94 2.18 6.40
CA VAL A 47 -3.61 2.67 7.62
C VAL A 47 -2.97 2.11 8.88
N SER A 48 -2.47 0.86 8.85
CA SER A 48 -1.87 0.21 10.02
C SER A 48 -0.62 0.91 10.55
N LYS A 49 0.15 1.57 9.68
CA LYS A 49 1.34 2.34 10.07
C LYS A 49 1.05 3.59 10.89
N LYS A 50 -0.21 4.03 10.94
CA LYS A 50 -0.65 5.17 11.77
C LYS A 50 -1.13 4.75 13.16
N ASN A 51 -0.81 3.53 13.61
CA ASN A 51 -1.30 2.93 14.87
C ASN A 51 -2.84 2.84 14.94
N LYS A 52 -3.53 2.89 13.80
CA LYS A 52 -4.97 2.70 13.72
C LYS A 52 -5.26 1.23 13.44
N LYS A 53 -6.02 0.59 14.33
CA LYS A 53 -6.51 -0.77 14.12
C LYS A 53 -7.62 -0.77 13.08
N TYR A 54 -7.68 -1.81 12.25
CA TYR A 54 -8.75 -2.00 11.28
C TYR A 54 -10.13 -2.07 11.96
N PRO A 55 -11.18 -1.44 11.42
CA PRO A 55 -12.54 -1.51 11.97
C PRO A 55 -13.02 -2.96 12.18
N GLU A 56 -12.71 -3.85 11.24
CA GLU A 56 -13.03 -5.28 11.29
C GLU A 56 -12.33 -5.95 12.48
N TYR A 57 -11.06 -5.63 12.71
CA TYR A 57 -10.32 -6.13 13.87
C TYR A 57 -10.95 -5.65 15.18
N VAL A 58 -11.23 -4.35 15.29
CA VAL A 58 -11.82 -3.76 16.51
C VAL A 58 -13.17 -4.41 16.80
N LEU A 59 -14.05 -4.52 15.80
CA LEU A 59 -15.34 -5.16 15.97
C LEU A 59 -15.19 -6.65 16.32
N SER A 60 -14.26 -7.37 15.68
CA SER A 60 -14.01 -8.78 15.99
C SER A 60 -13.67 -9.00 17.46
N THR A 61 -12.83 -8.12 18.05
CA THR A 61 -12.44 -8.19 19.45
C THR A 61 -13.61 -7.95 20.39
N ILE A 62 -14.42 -6.92 20.12
CA ILE A 62 -15.62 -6.61 20.91
C ILE A 62 -16.61 -7.79 20.88
N LEU A 63 -16.88 -8.34 19.69
CA LEU A 63 -17.79 -9.47 19.56
C LEU A 63 -17.25 -10.71 20.27
N LYS A 64 -15.94 -10.99 20.15
CA LYS A 64 -15.30 -12.11 20.83
C LYS A 64 -15.44 -12.02 22.35
N GLU A 65 -15.07 -10.87 22.90
CA GLU A 65 -15.17 -10.61 24.34
C GLU A 65 -16.62 -10.68 24.84
N SER A 66 -17.60 -10.37 23.99
CA SER A 66 -19.01 -10.47 24.36
C SER A 66 -19.51 -11.91 24.47
N VAL A 67 -19.03 -12.82 23.62
CA VAL A 67 -19.48 -14.23 23.55
C VAL A 67 -18.63 -15.20 24.39
N ASP A 68 -17.42 -14.80 24.77
CA ASP A 68 -16.50 -15.62 25.58
C ASP A 68 -16.71 -15.43 27.11
N LYS A 69 -17.77 -14.71 27.52
CA LYS A 69 -18.07 -14.50 28.95
C LYS A 69 -18.47 -15.83 29.63
N PRO A 70 -18.08 -16.04 30.90
CA PRO A 70 -18.49 -17.23 31.64
C PRO A 70 -20.02 -17.27 31.79
N ASN A 71 -20.60 -18.47 31.74
CA ASN A 71 -22.06 -18.73 31.79
C ASN A 71 -22.87 -18.21 30.60
N THR A 72 -22.24 -18.02 29.43
CA THR A 72 -22.96 -17.68 28.20
C THR A 72 -23.56 -18.94 27.58
N ASP A 73 -24.90 -19.04 27.57
CA ASP A 73 -25.62 -20.10 26.85
C ASP A 73 -25.30 -20.06 25.35
N ASP A 74 -25.16 -21.23 24.71
CA ASP A 74 -25.06 -21.36 23.25
C ASP A 74 -26.44 -21.17 22.58
N ARG A 75 -27.00 -19.96 22.72
CA ARG A 75 -28.17 -19.51 21.97
C ARG A 75 -27.76 -19.21 20.52
N LEU A 76 -28.70 -19.35 19.58
CA LEU A 76 -28.47 -19.07 18.16
C LEU A 76 -27.77 -17.71 17.93
N PHE A 77 -28.21 -16.66 18.63
CA PHE A 77 -27.58 -15.34 18.52
C PHE A 77 -26.10 -15.35 18.94
N VAL A 78 -25.76 -16.05 20.03
CA VAL A 78 -24.37 -16.19 20.51
C VAL A 78 -23.54 -16.97 19.51
N CYS A 79 -24.06 -18.09 18.97
CA CYS A 79 -23.38 -18.88 17.94
C CYS A 79 -23.08 -18.06 16.68
N VAL A 80 -24.07 -17.33 16.15
CA VAL A 80 -23.92 -16.47 14.98
C VAL A 80 -22.94 -15.32 15.24
N THR A 81 -23.01 -14.71 16.44
CA THR A 81 -22.10 -13.63 16.83
C THR A 81 -20.65 -14.13 16.95
N ARG A 82 -20.45 -15.35 17.47
CA ARG A 82 -19.14 -16.00 17.55
C ARG A 82 -18.56 -16.28 16.17
N GLU A 83 -19.38 -16.71 15.22
CA GLU A 83 -18.94 -16.91 13.84
C GLU A 83 -18.58 -15.58 13.17
N ALA A 84 -19.42 -14.56 13.31
CA ALA A 84 -19.14 -13.21 12.81
C ALA A 84 -17.83 -12.64 13.38
N SER A 85 -17.56 -12.85 14.68
CA SER A 85 -16.28 -12.44 15.30
C SER A 85 -15.08 -13.08 14.61
N LYS A 86 -15.12 -14.40 14.38
CA LYS A 86 -14.03 -15.13 13.70
C LYS A 86 -13.84 -14.64 12.27
N THR A 87 -14.93 -14.48 11.51
CA THR A 87 -14.88 -13.99 10.13
C THR A 87 -14.28 -12.59 10.03
N LEU A 88 -14.69 -11.67 10.90
CA LEU A 88 -14.15 -10.30 10.93
C LEU A 88 -12.66 -10.28 11.28
N LEU A 89 -12.22 -11.18 12.16
CA LEU A 89 -10.80 -11.34 12.44
C LEU A 89 -10.04 -11.80 11.19
N THR A 90 -10.55 -12.78 10.45
CA THR A 90 -9.95 -13.22 9.17
C THR A 90 -9.93 -12.10 8.13
N LEU A 91 -11.02 -11.33 7.95
CA LEU A 91 -11.04 -10.17 7.07
C LEU A 91 -9.99 -9.13 7.43
N SER A 92 -9.77 -8.89 8.73
CA SER A 92 -8.70 -8.00 9.18
C SER A 92 -7.31 -8.50 8.82
N THR A 93 -7.10 -9.82 8.78
CA THR A 93 -5.83 -10.40 8.32
C THR A 93 -5.64 -10.23 6.81
N TYR A 94 -6.70 -10.40 6.01
CA TYR A 94 -6.65 -10.12 4.57
C TYR A 94 -6.32 -8.65 4.28
N HIS A 95 -6.93 -7.72 5.03
CA HIS A 95 -6.64 -6.29 4.92
C HIS A 95 -5.17 -6.00 5.23
N ARG A 96 -4.64 -6.55 6.33
CA ARG A 96 -3.22 -6.42 6.69
C ARG A 96 -2.28 -6.97 5.63
N ASP A 97 -2.58 -8.16 5.12
CA ASP A 97 -1.71 -8.81 4.15
C ASP A 97 -1.74 -8.08 2.79
N HIS A 98 -2.88 -7.49 2.43
CA HIS A 98 -2.99 -6.55 1.31
C HIS A 98 -2.12 -5.30 1.50
N GLU A 99 -2.22 -4.62 2.64
CA GLU A 99 -1.35 -3.45 2.94
C GLU A 99 0.14 -3.82 2.84
N ASN A 100 0.55 -4.97 3.39
CA ASN A 100 1.93 -5.45 3.31
C ASN A 100 2.39 -5.68 1.86
N ARG A 101 1.52 -6.21 1.00
CA ARG A 101 1.82 -6.41 -0.43
C ARG A 101 1.94 -5.08 -1.16
N VAL A 102 1.01 -4.14 -0.91
CA VAL A 102 1.06 -2.79 -1.49
C VAL A 102 2.34 -2.06 -1.07
N GLU A 103 2.72 -2.16 0.21
CA GLU A 103 3.94 -1.54 0.71
C GLU A 103 5.18 -2.04 -0.04
N ARG A 104 5.39 -3.36 -0.07
CA ARG A 104 6.62 -3.96 -0.63
C ARG A 104 6.66 -3.89 -2.16
N GLN A 105 5.53 -4.08 -2.81
CA GLN A 105 5.49 -4.24 -4.27
C GLN A 105 5.20 -2.93 -5.02
N ILE A 106 4.66 -1.91 -4.35
CA ILE A 106 4.28 -0.64 -4.98
C ILE A 106 5.00 0.53 -4.32
N VAL A 107 4.83 0.71 -3.01
CA VAL A 107 5.34 1.90 -2.29
C VAL A 107 6.87 1.92 -2.26
N GLU A 108 7.51 0.80 -1.92
CA GLU A 108 8.99 0.71 -1.92
C GLU A 108 9.60 0.97 -3.32
N PRO A 109 9.14 0.34 -4.42
CA PRO A 109 9.61 0.66 -5.77
C PRO A 109 9.38 2.12 -6.17
N LEU A 110 8.22 2.71 -5.85
CA LEU A 110 7.94 4.12 -6.12
C LEU A 110 8.91 5.03 -5.36
N ASN A 111 9.23 4.69 -4.11
CA ASN A 111 10.20 5.45 -3.32
C ASN A 111 11.62 5.35 -3.90
N ARG A 112 12.04 4.17 -4.38
CA ARG A 112 13.33 4.01 -5.08
C ARG A 112 13.39 4.82 -6.39
N LEU A 113 12.29 4.83 -7.15
CA LEU A 113 12.18 5.69 -8.33
C LEU A 113 12.40 7.16 -7.96
N THR A 114 11.71 7.66 -6.93
CA THR A 114 11.74 9.08 -6.57
C THR A 114 13.02 9.52 -5.88
N GLU A 115 13.53 8.74 -4.93
CA GLU A 115 14.64 9.11 -4.04
C GLU A 115 16.01 8.60 -4.48
N GLU A 116 16.05 7.57 -5.35
CA GLU A 116 17.31 7.06 -5.89
C GLU A 116 17.44 7.44 -7.37
N THR A 117 16.56 6.94 -8.23
CA THR A 117 16.72 7.07 -9.70
C THR A 117 16.64 8.53 -10.15
N CYS A 118 15.52 9.22 -9.87
CA CYS A 118 15.34 10.61 -10.29
C CYS A 118 16.32 11.57 -9.61
N VAL A 119 16.68 11.31 -8.33
CA VAL A 119 17.67 12.11 -7.60
C VAL A 119 19.07 11.94 -8.17
N ASN A 120 19.47 10.72 -8.55
CA ASN A 120 20.77 10.46 -9.16
C ASN A 120 20.90 11.16 -10.51
N ILE A 121 19.87 11.10 -11.36
CA ILE A 121 19.83 11.87 -12.61
C ILE A 121 19.94 13.38 -12.33
N THR A 122 19.20 13.89 -11.33
CA THR A 122 19.30 15.30 -10.91
C THR A 122 20.72 15.68 -10.46
N LYS A 123 21.41 14.79 -9.72
CA LYS A 123 22.82 14.99 -9.31
C LYS A 123 23.74 14.97 -10.53
N GLY A 124 23.53 14.05 -11.48
CA GLY A 124 24.27 13.99 -12.75
C GLY A 124 24.16 15.28 -13.55
N ARG A 125 22.94 15.84 -13.68
CA ARG A 125 22.70 17.16 -14.30
C ARG A 125 23.51 18.27 -13.64
N ARG A 126 23.51 18.33 -12.30
CA ARG A 126 24.30 19.32 -11.55
C ARG A 126 25.81 19.12 -11.74
N ASN A 127 26.27 17.87 -11.78
CA ASN A 127 27.67 17.56 -12.01
C ASN A 127 28.12 17.98 -13.41
N LEU A 128 27.29 17.73 -14.44
CA LEU A 128 27.56 18.17 -15.82
C LEU A 128 27.71 19.70 -15.90
N GLN A 129 26.80 20.45 -15.26
CA GLN A 129 26.88 21.92 -15.19
C GLN A 129 28.14 22.42 -14.50
N LYS A 130 28.59 21.72 -13.44
CA LYS A 130 29.85 22.00 -12.77
C LYS A 130 31.05 21.76 -13.71
N CYS A 131 31.11 20.60 -14.36
CA CYS A 131 32.19 20.28 -15.31
C CYS A 131 32.26 21.28 -16.48
N LEU A 132 31.11 21.73 -17.00
CA LEU A 132 31.05 22.78 -18.03
C LEU A 132 31.69 24.09 -17.54
N THR A 133 31.36 24.48 -16.31
CA THR A 133 31.93 25.67 -15.67
C THR A 133 33.44 25.52 -15.46
N ASP A 134 33.91 24.35 -15.03
CA ASP A 134 35.33 24.05 -14.81
C ASP A 134 36.13 24.09 -16.12
N VAL A 135 35.59 23.54 -17.22
CA VAL A 135 36.20 23.65 -18.56
C VAL A 135 36.28 25.11 -19.00
N ARG A 136 35.23 25.91 -18.78
CA ARG A 136 35.24 27.34 -19.11
C ARG A 136 36.30 28.09 -18.30
N ASN A 137 36.43 27.77 -17.01
CA ASN A 137 37.43 28.37 -16.12
C ASN A 137 38.85 28.00 -16.56
N ALA A 138 39.12 26.72 -16.84
CA ALA A 138 40.42 26.24 -17.33
C ALA A 138 40.80 26.89 -18.67
N ARG A 139 39.83 27.06 -19.58
CA ARG A 139 40.04 27.73 -20.86
C ARG A 139 40.39 29.21 -20.66
N GLY A 140 39.68 29.90 -19.77
CA GLY A 140 39.98 31.28 -19.41
C GLY A 140 41.37 31.42 -18.75
N GLN A 141 41.76 30.46 -17.90
CA GLN A 141 43.09 30.43 -17.28
C GLN A 141 44.21 30.21 -18.31
N LEU A 142 44.01 29.32 -19.28
CA LEU A 142 44.94 29.12 -20.38
C LEU A 142 45.12 30.42 -21.18
N GLN A 143 44.01 31.08 -21.55
CA GLN A 143 44.07 32.34 -22.30
C GLN A 143 44.81 33.44 -21.54
N LYS A 144 44.54 33.59 -20.23
CA LYS A 144 45.25 34.55 -19.37
C LYS A 144 46.74 34.24 -19.28
N THR A 145 47.11 32.96 -19.12
CA THR A 145 48.50 32.52 -19.07
C THR A 145 49.22 32.85 -20.37
N MET A 146 48.60 32.59 -21.53
CA MET A 146 49.15 32.93 -22.84
C MET A 146 49.33 34.44 -23.03
N GLN A 147 48.35 35.26 -22.61
CA GLN A 147 48.43 36.72 -22.70
C GLN A 147 49.53 37.31 -21.79
N CYS A 148 49.64 36.84 -20.55
CA CYS A 148 50.66 37.30 -19.59
C CYS A 148 52.08 37.05 -20.13
N ILE A 149 52.31 35.89 -20.75
CA ILE A 149 53.60 35.53 -21.34
C ILE A 149 53.93 36.38 -22.59
N GLN A 150 52.93 36.71 -23.41
CA GLN A 150 53.11 37.62 -24.56
C GLN A 150 53.43 39.06 -24.12
N THR A 151 52.83 39.56 -23.03
CA THR A 151 53.12 40.91 -22.53
C THR A 151 54.49 41.01 -21.88
N ASN A 152 55.00 39.94 -21.27
CA ASN A 152 56.31 39.94 -20.60
C ASN A 152 57.49 39.87 -21.58
N THR A 153 57.26 39.37 -22.81
CA THR A 153 58.29 39.20 -23.85
C THR A 153 58.48 40.46 -24.72
N ASN A 154 57.49 41.37 -24.78
CA ASN A 154 57.56 42.62 -25.55
C ASN A 154 58.26 43.79 -24.81
N SER A 155 58.60 43.62 -23.53
CA SER A 155 59.22 44.68 -22.69
C SER A 155 60.75 44.58 -22.58
N SER A 156 61.37 43.59 -23.23
CA SER A 156 62.83 43.38 -23.15
C SER A 156 63.54 43.89 -24.40
N TYR A 157 64.57 44.71 -24.19
CA TYR A 157 65.50 45.21 -25.23
C TYR A 157 66.00 44.08 -26.15
N PRO A 158 66.16 44.32 -27.47
CA PRO A 158 66.63 43.31 -28.41
C PRO A 158 68.10 42.97 -28.11
N GLY A 159 68.34 41.84 -27.42
CA GLY A 159 69.70 41.35 -27.17
C GLY A 159 69.92 40.49 -25.93
N SER A 160 68.96 40.37 -25.00
CA SER A 160 69.12 39.50 -23.82
C SER A 160 67.85 38.68 -23.54
N CYS A 161 67.70 37.57 -24.24
CA CYS A 161 66.71 36.54 -23.91
C CYS A 161 67.43 35.42 -23.14
N ASN A 162 67.21 35.34 -21.82
CA ASN A 162 67.67 34.20 -21.02
C ASN A 162 66.87 32.94 -21.42
N PRO A 163 67.50 31.86 -21.91
CA PRO A 163 66.81 30.65 -22.36
C PRO A 163 65.88 30.04 -21.28
N SER A 164 66.23 30.18 -20.00
CA SER A 164 65.41 29.70 -18.87
C SER A 164 64.04 30.38 -18.76
N VAL A 165 63.91 31.67 -19.09
CA VAL A 165 62.63 32.41 -18.96
C VAL A 165 61.62 31.94 -20.01
N THR A 166 62.09 31.60 -21.21
CA THR A 166 61.29 31.00 -22.27
C THR A 166 60.84 29.57 -21.95
N ILE A 167 61.70 28.77 -21.32
CA ILE A 167 61.39 27.39 -20.93
C ILE A 167 60.31 27.36 -19.84
N ASP A 168 60.42 28.22 -18.81
CA ASP A 168 59.42 28.32 -17.75
C ASP A 168 58.06 28.80 -18.24
N ALA A 169 58.05 29.72 -19.21
CA ALA A 169 56.83 30.20 -19.85
C ALA A 169 56.14 29.09 -20.66
N VAL A 170 56.91 28.32 -21.44
CA VAL A 170 56.42 27.15 -22.18
C VAL A 170 55.85 26.11 -21.22
N ASN A 171 56.54 25.81 -20.11
CA ASN A 171 56.06 24.85 -19.11
C ASN A 171 54.72 25.27 -18.49
N ARG A 172 54.52 26.57 -18.20
CA ARG A 172 53.25 27.08 -17.66
C ARG A 172 52.10 26.99 -18.66
N ILE A 173 52.36 27.24 -19.95
CA ILE A 173 51.36 27.05 -21.01
C ILE A 173 51.01 25.57 -21.14
N SER A 174 52.02 24.69 -21.21
CA SER A 174 51.82 23.24 -21.27
C SER A 174 51.04 22.71 -20.07
N GLN A 175 51.32 23.20 -18.86
CA GLN A 175 50.57 22.84 -17.66
C GLN A 175 49.10 23.31 -17.73
N ALA A 176 48.85 24.55 -18.16
CA ALA A 176 47.49 25.07 -18.32
C ALA A 176 46.72 24.34 -19.44
N GLN A 177 47.40 23.90 -20.50
CA GLN A 177 46.82 23.06 -21.55
C GLN A 177 46.45 21.68 -21.03
N HIS A 178 47.34 21.04 -20.26
CA HIS A 178 47.05 19.74 -19.64
C HIS A 178 45.84 19.82 -18.70
N GLN A 179 45.76 20.86 -17.86
CA GLN A 179 44.62 21.08 -16.97
C GLN A 179 43.31 21.27 -17.76
N LEU A 180 43.35 22.01 -18.87
CA LEU A 180 42.17 22.16 -19.73
C LEU A 180 41.74 20.82 -20.32
N GLU A 181 42.69 19.99 -20.76
CA GLU A 181 42.38 18.69 -21.34
C GLU A 181 41.82 17.71 -20.31
N GLU A 182 42.37 17.70 -19.10
CA GLU A 182 41.83 16.96 -17.96
C GLU A 182 40.38 17.36 -17.65
N LYS A 183 40.08 18.67 -17.60
CA LYS A 183 38.71 19.14 -17.38
C LYS A 183 37.75 18.80 -18.50
N LYS A 184 38.20 18.78 -19.76
CA LYS A 184 37.37 18.29 -20.87
C LYS A 184 37.10 16.79 -20.76
N SER A 185 38.10 15.99 -20.38
CA SER A 185 37.91 14.55 -20.18
C SER A 185 36.91 14.27 -19.06
N GLU A 186 36.96 15.02 -17.95
CA GLU A 186 35.95 14.95 -16.87
C GLU A 186 34.55 15.32 -17.37
N LEU A 187 34.45 16.36 -18.21
CA LEU A 187 33.19 16.78 -18.82
C LEU A 187 32.57 15.68 -19.69
N GLU A 188 33.34 15.07 -20.59
CA GLU A 188 32.85 13.99 -21.44
C GLU A 188 32.42 12.76 -20.61
N SER A 189 33.19 12.38 -19.60
CA SER A 189 32.79 11.30 -18.67
C SER A 189 31.47 11.59 -17.95
N SER A 190 31.30 12.83 -17.47
CA SER A 190 30.05 13.30 -16.84
C SER A 190 28.87 13.29 -17.82
N LYS A 191 29.10 13.68 -19.09
CA LYS A 191 28.12 13.65 -20.18
C LYS A 191 27.65 12.23 -20.46
N GLU A 192 28.59 11.29 -20.64
CA GLU A 192 28.28 9.89 -20.89
C GLU A 192 27.54 9.25 -19.72
N GLN A 193 27.94 9.55 -18.49
CA GLN A 193 27.26 9.02 -17.30
C GLN A 193 25.81 9.48 -17.24
N LEU A 194 25.55 10.78 -17.44
CA LEU A 194 24.18 11.29 -17.44
C LEU A 194 23.34 10.69 -18.58
N LEU A 195 23.92 10.51 -19.78
CA LEU A 195 23.22 9.85 -20.88
C LEU A 195 22.88 8.39 -20.57
N ARG A 196 23.80 7.64 -19.95
CA ARG A 196 23.53 6.27 -19.49
C ARG A 196 22.36 6.24 -18.52
N ASP A 197 22.35 7.13 -17.53
CA ASP A 197 21.30 7.18 -16.52
C ASP A 197 19.94 7.57 -17.14
N LEU A 198 19.91 8.53 -18.07
CA LEU A 198 18.69 8.95 -18.77
C LEU A 198 18.11 7.84 -19.65
N TYR A 199 18.95 7.12 -20.41
CA TYR A 199 18.48 6.03 -21.25
C TYR A 199 18.10 4.79 -20.45
N SER A 200 18.79 4.51 -19.34
CA SER A 200 18.37 3.46 -18.41
C SER A 200 17.01 3.79 -17.79
N PHE A 201 16.77 5.06 -17.44
CA PHE A 201 15.47 5.51 -16.95
C PHE A 201 14.37 5.33 -18.00
N ALA A 202 14.63 5.70 -19.25
CA ALA A 202 13.67 5.53 -20.34
C ALA A 202 13.35 4.05 -20.61
N ALA A 203 14.34 3.16 -20.51
CA ALA A 203 14.13 1.73 -20.68
C ALA A 203 13.22 1.11 -19.58
N GLU A 204 13.17 1.72 -18.40
CA GLU A 204 12.37 1.25 -17.26
C GLU A 204 10.95 1.87 -17.20
N GLU A 205 10.59 2.75 -18.14
CA GLU A 205 9.30 3.47 -18.14
C GLU A 205 8.08 2.52 -18.09
N GLU A 206 8.17 1.41 -18.82
CA GLU A 206 7.15 0.37 -18.82
C GLU A 206 7.00 -0.26 -17.43
N ASN A 207 8.11 -0.52 -16.75
CA ASN A 207 8.12 -1.13 -15.42
C ASN A 207 7.51 -0.18 -14.38
N TYR A 208 7.77 1.12 -14.48
CA TYR A 208 7.13 2.11 -13.61
C TYR A 208 5.61 2.18 -13.84
N SER A 209 5.17 2.11 -15.11
CA SER A 209 3.74 2.06 -15.45
C SER A 209 3.07 0.79 -14.92
N ARG A 210 3.78 -0.35 -15.00
CA ARG A 210 3.31 -1.64 -14.46
C ARG A 210 3.11 -1.64 -12.95
N LEU A 211 3.73 -0.73 -12.19
CA LEU A 211 3.45 -0.60 -10.74
C LEU A 211 1.99 -0.23 -10.48
N ILE A 212 1.41 0.68 -11.28
CA ILE A 212 0.01 1.10 -11.12
C ILE A 212 -0.94 -0.02 -11.53
N LEU A 213 -0.64 -0.73 -12.62
CA LEU A 213 -1.37 -1.93 -12.99
C LEU A 213 -1.32 -2.96 -11.85
N LYS A 214 -0.12 -3.21 -11.30
CA LYS A 214 0.08 -4.17 -10.22
C LYS A 214 -0.72 -3.80 -8.98
N TYR A 215 -0.83 -2.51 -8.66
CA TYR A 215 -1.66 -2.05 -7.56
C TYR A 215 -3.13 -2.49 -7.72
N PHE A 216 -3.71 -2.37 -8.92
CA PHE A 216 -5.06 -2.84 -9.18
C PHE A 216 -5.19 -4.36 -9.11
N GLU A 217 -4.21 -5.12 -9.59
CA GLU A 217 -4.19 -6.58 -9.42
C GLU A 217 -4.15 -7.00 -7.93
N LEU A 218 -3.39 -6.26 -7.09
CA LEU A 218 -3.37 -6.49 -5.65
C LEU A 218 -4.74 -6.23 -5.02
N GLN A 219 -5.39 -5.13 -5.43
CA GLN A 219 -6.75 -4.77 -4.97
C GLN A 219 -7.77 -5.82 -5.39
N GLU A 220 -7.75 -6.26 -6.65
CA GLU A 220 -8.64 -7.30 -7.16
C GLU A 220 -8.52 -8.58 -6.34
N ASN A 221 -7.30 -9.07 -6.11
CA ASN A 221 -7.08 -10.28 -5.33
C ASN A 221 -7.64 -10.15 -3.90
N TYR A 222 -7.34 -9.03 -3.22
CA TYR A 222 -7.83 -8.77 -1.87
C TYR A 222 -9.36 -8.76 -1.79
N LEU A 223 -9.99 -8.07 -2.74
CA LEU A 223 -11.45 -7.95 -2.79
C LEU A 223 -12.10 -9.30 -3.15
N SER A 224 -11.51 -10.06 -4.07
CA SER A 224 -11.98 -11.39 -4.45
C SER A 224 -11.93 -12.37 -3.26
N ASP A 225 -10.81 -12.44 -2.57
CA ASP A 225 -10.64 -13.31 -1.38
C ASP A 225 -11.63 -12.93 -0.27
N SER A 226 -11.79 -11.63 -0.03
CA SER A 226 -12.74 -11.10 0.95
C SER A 226 -14.19 -11.42 0.57
N LEU A 227 -14.55 -11.27 -0.70
CA LEU A 227 -15.89 -11.58 -1.21
C LEU A 227 -16.21 -13.07 -1.05
N GLN A 228 -15.28 -13.95 -1.42
CA GLN A 228 -15.46 -15.40 -1.30
C GLN A 228 -15.70 -15.81 0.16
N LEU A 229 -14.92 -15.25 1.09
CA LEU A 229 -15.09 -15.50 2.52
C LEU A 229 -16.46 -15.03 3.02
N VAL A 230 -16.87 -13.81 2.67
CA VAL A 230 -18.16 -13.24 3.09
C VAL A 230 -19.33 -14.05 2.52
N GLN A 231 -19.28 -14.42 1.24
CA GLN A 231 -20.32 -15.25 0.61
C GLN A 231 -20.46 -16.61 1.30
N LYS A 232 -19.34 -17.26 1.61
CA LYS A 232 -19.34 -18.52 2.35
C LYS A 232 -20.01 -18.37 3.72
N VAL A 233 -19.58 -17.37 4.49
CA VAL A 233 -20.10 -17.14 5.85
C VAL A 233 -21.59 -16.75 5.85
N ILE A 234 -22.04 -15.97 4.87
CA ILE A 234 -23.48 -15.69 4.68
C ILE A 234 -24.26 -16.98 4.48
N SER A 235 -23.76 -17.90 3.65
CA SER A 235 -24.38 -19.21 3.43
C SER A 235 -24.42 -20.03 4.73
N ASP A 236 -23.28 -20.15 5.42
CA ASP A 236 -23.13 -20.95 6.63
C ASP A 236 -24.00 -20.44 7.79
N ILE A 237 -24.03 -19.11 8.00
CA ILE A 237 -24.89 -18.47 9.01
C ILE A 237 -26.37 -18.65 8.65
N SER A 238 -26.75 -18.47 7.37
CA SER A 238 -28.13 -18.66 6.93
C SER A 238 -28.61 -20.08 7.16
N GLN A 239 -27.75 -21.07 6.89
CA GLN A 239 -28.04 -22.48 7.18
C GLN A 239 -28.17 -22.72 8.68
N THR A 240 -27.28 -22.17 9.49
CA THR A 240 -27.33 -22.29 10.96
C THR A 240 -28.64 -21.73 11.52
N ILE A 241 -29.05 -20.53 11.07
CA ILE A 241 -30.31 -19.89 11.47
C ILE A 241 -31.52 -20.76 11.08
N ARG A 242 -31.50 -21.36 9.88
CA ARG A 242 -32.60 -22.24 9.43
C ARG A 242 -32.68 -23.51 10.25
N LEU A 243 -31.56 -24.15 10.55
CA LEU A 243 -31.51 -25.44 11.27
C LEU A 243 -31.78 -25.30 12.77
N GLN A 244 -31.32 -24.22 13.40
CA GLN A 244 -31.50 -23.97 14.84
C GLN A 244 -32.73 -23.11 15.15
N LYS A 245 -33.61 -22.88 14.17
CA LYS A 245 -34.87 -22.18 14.40
C LYS A 245 -35.70 -22.97 15.41
N CYS A 246 -35.79 -22.50 16.64
CA CYS A 246 -36.72 -23.06 17.62
C CYS A 246 -38.13 -23.04 17.03
N LEU A 247 -38.83 -24.17 17.14
CA LEU A 247 -40.27 -24.25 16.97
C LEU A 247 -40.89 -23.40 18.08
N THR A 248 -41.13 -22.11 17.81
CA THR A 248 -41.84 -21.25 18.76
C THR A 248 -43.30 -21.70 18.78
N THR A 249 -43.70 -22.37 19.86
CA THR A 249 -45.11 -22.66 20.19
C THR A 249 -45.90 -21.37 20.47
N PHE A 250 -45.20 -20.29 20.88
CA PHE A 250 -45.80 -18.99 21.20
C PHE A 250 -45.73 -18.02 20.01
N GLY A 251 -46.82 -17.28 19.78
CA GLY A 251 -46.89 -16.21 18.78
C GLY A 251 -47.14 -16.65 17.33
N ARG A 252 -47.39 -17.95 17.08
CA ARG A 252 -47.80 -18.49 15.78
C ARG A 252 -49.25 -18.95 15.80
N HIS A 253 -49.91 -18.88 14.65
CA HIS A 253 -51.27 -19.42 14.49
C HIS A 253 -51.22 -20.95 14.65
N LEU A 254 -52.14 -21.50 15.45
CA LEU A 254 -52.14 -22.91 15.84
C LEU A 254 -52.05 -23.91 14.65
N PRO A 255 -52.79 -23.73 13.54
CA PRO A 255 -52.64 -24.54 12.33
C PRO A 255 -51.22 -24.66 11.78
N ASP A 256 -50.45 -23.57 11.75
CA ASP A 256 -49.08 -23.58 11.22
C ASP A 256 -48.16 -24.40 12.13
N HIS A 257 -48.36 -24.28 13.44
CA HIS A 257 -47.62 -25.07 14.43
C HIS A 257 -47.95 -26.57 14.33
N LEU A 258 -49.23 -26.91 14.15
CA LEU A 258 -49.69 -28.30 13.98
C LEU A 258 -49.17 -28.93 12.69
N ALA A 259 -49.18 -28.18 11.58
CA ALA A 259 -48.62 -28.62 10.32
C ALA A 259 -47.11 -28.88 10.41
N GLU A 260 -46.36 -27.99 11.07
CA GLU A 260 -44.90 -28.09 11.22
C GLU A 260 -44.48 -29.20 12.21
N THR A 261 -45.24 -29.38 13.30
CA THR A 261 -45.03 -30.47 14.27
C THR A 261 -45.65 -31.81 13.85
N LYS A 262 -46.35 -31.85 12.71
CA LYS A 262 -47.07 -33.02 12.19
C LYS A 262 -48.05 -33.62 13.21
N ARG A 263 -48.74 -32.76 13.97
CA ARG A 263 -49.74 -33.14 14.98
C ARG A 263 -51.13 -32.66 14.57
N SER A 264 -52.16 -33.41 14.94
CA SER A 264 -53.57 -33.00 14.73
C SER A 264 -54.10 -32.11 15.85
N ILE A 265 -53.53 -32.23 17.06
CA ILE A 265 -53.92 -31.50 18.25
C ILE A 265 -52.68 -30.91 18.95
N ALA A 266 -52.85 -29.76 19.61
CA ALA A 266 -51.77 -29.15 20.36
C ALA A 266 -51.30 -30.09 21.47
N TYR A 267 -49.99 -30.23 21.66
CA TYR A 267 -49.43 -31.17 22.64
C TYR A 267 -49.98 -30.96 24.05
N VAL A 268 -50.13 -29.72 24.48
CA VAL A 268 -50.67 -29.41 25.81
C VAL A 268 -52.12 -29.91 25.95
N LEU A 269 -52.94 -29.75 24.91
CA LEU A 269 -54.32 -30.24 24.91
C LEU A 269 -54.37 -31.77 24.89
N ASP A 270 -53.51 -32.41 24.10
CA ASP A 270 -53.39 -33.87 24.04
C ASP A 270 -53.06 -34.48 25.41
N VAL A 271 -52.10 -33.88 26.13
CA VAL A 271 -51.75 -34.30 27.49
C VAL A 271 -52.91 -34.07 28.46
N CYS A 272 -53.57 -32.92 28.41
CA CYS A 272 -54.72 -32.64 29.27
C CYS A 272 -55.90 -33.61 29.02
N ILE A 273 -56.21 -33.92 27.75
CA ILE A 273 -57.29 -34.85 27.39
C ILE A 273 -56.94 -36.27 27.85
N ASN A 274 -55.71 -36.72 27.61
CA ASN A 274 -55.28 -38.04 28.06
C ASN A 274 -55.29 -38.16 29.59
N TYR A 275 -54.90 -37.11 30.31
CA TYR A 275 -54.98 -37.08 31.77
C TYR A 275 -56.43 -37.14 32.26
N LEU A 276 -57.34 -36.36 31.69
CA LEU A 276 -58.77 -36.40 32.02
C LEU A 276 -59.41 -37.77 31.70
N ASN A 277 -59.03 -38.37 30.58
CA ASN A 277 -59.50 -39.71 30.22
C ASN A 277 -58.98 -40.77 31.21
N GLN A 278 -57.71 -40.69 31.61
CA GLN A 278 -57.15 -41.57 32.64
C GLN A 278 -57.84 -41.37 33.99
N GLU A 279 -58.10 -40.13 34.43
CA GLU A 279 -58.89 -39.84 35.63
C GLU A 279 -60.32 -40.37 35.52
N SER A 280 -60.97 -40.28 34.35
CA SER A 280 -62.32 -40.81 34.16
C SER A 280 -62.38 -42.35 34.23
N ILE A 281 -61.35 -43.02 33.71
CA ILE A 281 -61.19 -44.48 33.80
C ILE A 281 -60.89 -44.88 35.26
N MET A 282 -60.05 -44.12 35.96
CA MET A 282 -59.80 -44.31 37.39
C MET A 282 -61.06 -44.02 38.21
N GLN A 283 -61.91 -43.06 37.82
CA GLN A 283 -63.19 -42.80 38.49
C GLN A 283 -64.27 -43.84 38.19
N GLU A 284 -64.27 -44.50 37.03
CA GLU A 284 -65.11 -45.67 36.77
C GLU A 284 -64.69 -46.87 37.62
N GLU A 285 -63.39 -47.09 37.83
CA GLU A 285 -62.91 -48.11 38.79
C GLU A 285 -63.15 -47.70 40.26
N ILE A 286 -63.11 -46.41 40.59
CA ILE A 286 -63.35 -45.89 41.94
C ILE A 286 -64.85 -45.75 42.27
N HIS A 287 -65.75 -45.75 41.30
CA HIS A 287 -67.19 -45.88 41.58
C HIS A 287 -67.58 -47.28 42.08
N GLU A 288 -66.73 -48.29 41.86
CA GLU A 288 -66.86 -49.58 42.56
C GLU A 288 -66.09 -49.64 43.89
N ARG A 289 -65.16 -48.72 44.16
CA ARG A 289 -64.43 -48.67 45.44
C ARG A 289 -64.28 -47.26 45.97
N ARG A 290 -65.32 -46.84 46.68
CA ARG A 290 -65.33 -45.78 47.69
C ARG A 290 -64.00 -45.73 48.48
N ILE A 291 -63.54 -44.50 48.72
CA ILE A 291 -62.56 -44.03 49.72
C ILE A 291 -61.11 -43.93 49.21
N PHE A 292 -60.67 -42.71 48.82
CA PHE A 292 -59.53 -41.96 49.37
C PHE A 292 -59.17 -40.76 48.43
N PHE A 293 -59.55 -39.54 48.81
CA PHE A 293 -58.65 -38.37 48.63
C PHE A 293 -57.49 -38.57 49.63
N PRO A 294 -56.23 -38.09 49.43
CA PRO A 294 -55.88 -36.79 48.85
C PRO A 294 -54.54 -36.77 48.04
N ILE A 295 -54.01 -35.56 47.77
CA ILE A 295 -52.61 -35.16 47.44
C ILE A 295 -52.48 -34.59 46.00
N ILE A 296 -52.74 -33.29 45.79
CA ILE A 296 -51.81 -32.14 45.97
C ILE A 296 -50.74 -32.05 44.87
N SER A 297 -50.97 -31.13 43.92
CA SER A 297 -50.24 -29.85 43.90
C SER A 297 -48.71 -29.89 43.92
N HIS A 298 -48.06 -30.78 43.13
CA HIS A 298 -46.60 -30.75 43.02
C HIS A 298 -45.97 -30.76 41.61
N GLN A 299 -46.76 -30.82 40.53
CA GLN A 299 -46.20 -30.90 39.16
C GLN A 299 -46.51 -29.70 38.24
N VAL A 300 -47.29 -28.71 38.68
CA VAL A 300 -47.59 -27.52 37.84
C VAL A 300 -46.48 -26.46 37.87
N LEU A 301 -45.41 -26.67 38.66
CA LEU A 301 -44.38 -25.65 38.94
C LEU A 301 -43.03 -25.85 38.24
N GLN A 302 -42.94 -26.67 37.19
CA GLN A 302 -41.75 -26.73 36.33
C GLN A 302 -42.12 -26.65 34.85
N LEU A 303 -42.39 -25.43 34.39
CA LEU A 303 -42.29 -24.98 32.99
C LEU A 303 -41.55 -23.65 32.97
#